data_AF-A0A8T7KZS3-F1
#
_entry.id   AF-A0A8T7KZS3-F1
#
_cell.length_a   1.000
_cell.length_b   1.000
_cell.length_c   1.000
_cell.angle_alpha   90.00
_cell.angle_beta   90.00
_cell.angle_gamma   90.00
#
_symmetry.space_group_name_H-M   'P 1'
#
loop_
_entity.id
_entity.type
_entity.pdbx_description
1 polymer ?
#
loop_
_entity_poly.entity_id
_entity_poly.type
_entity_poly.pdbx_seq_one_letter_code
_entity_poly.pdbx_strand_id
1 'polypeptide(L)'
;MREVVKSGWFARFDLLLVIASGVVWSLWPDYVGASPLLLLMLPWALRMLAKEFPFQRTRFDWLIVIFLITAWVGYWASFNESEALTKAWLITTSVFLYFALSAQPEENLVWITSGLFLIGVGVSVYFFLTHDFVQGPRKIEAFSWIGALWAAVRPQLSWAPIHPNYVSGTAALTAIFGLYPLQKSSQGSFVRASILTGFFVVLSAIIMATSRGVWMALASAAGIWLLWRLARANGILSRLGTEAFFPILVLICLFIVVVFLYVGPANSASSIPGSPDYGIGSRAELFARGLYFVGDYPITGAGLESFPGLYSQYMLGIPYFYVLNSHNLFLDVFIEQGVAGGLVFFLLYFGSIWLVSKALVRAETSEHRLFTELVLSALVIAVIHGMVDDYLYNGRGAILSMLLIGISMIAARRNISLHTVEGHSLTKMKPLSRQWYTFILLAACFVLAGFNLDALRAMWYANLGAVQLSKTELAGFPFTEWRQPSSIPQLDQADVSLRAALELDPDNRTAHHRLGLISMMRLDFSSAVDHLTAAYQKAPHHRGIIKALGFSHAWLGDSERAMSFLKDIPEAKDEFDSYYTYWKAQGRDDLSNKAYSMYKLFGSLSIQP
;
A
#
# COMPACT_ATOMS: atom_id res chain seq x y z
N MET A 1 11.51 29.13 -27.43
CA MET A 1 11.10 28.62 -26.10
C MET A 1 9.87 27.73 -26.18
N ARG A 2 8.74 28.22 -26.72
CA ARG A 2 7.48 27.45 -26.86
C ARG A 2 7.63 26.13 -27.63
N GLU A 3 8.33 26.14 -28.76
CA GLU A 3 8.64 24.92 -29.55
C GLU A 3 9.48 23.93 -28.75
N VAL A 4 10.47 24.43 -27.98
CA VAL A 4 11.37 23.60 -27.18
C VAL A 4 10.57 22.85 -26.11
N VAL A 5 9.73 23.54 -25.34
CA VAL A 5 8.96 22.92 -24.24
C VAL A 5 7.86 21.96 -24.71
N LYS A 6 7.55 21.94 -26.02
CA LYS A 6 6.61 20.98 -26.65
C LYS A 6 7.30 19.81 -27.34
N SER A 7 8.62 19.84 -27.48
CA SER A 7 9.38 18.78 -28.14
C SER A 7 9.39 17.49 -27.32
N GLY A 8 9.47 16.33 -27.98
CA GLY A 8 9.64 15.06 -27.27
C GLY A 8 10.99 14.91 -26.56
N TRP A 9 12.00 15.67 -26.98
CA TRP A 9 13.24 15.80 -26.21
C TRP A 9 12.98 16.44 -24.83
N PHE A 10 12.23 17.54 -24.79
CA PHE A 10 11.90 18.19 -23.51
C PHE A 10 11.05 17.30 -22.61
N ALA A 11 10.13 16.51 -23.19
CA ALA A 11 9.38 15.53 -22.42
C ALA A 11 10.29 14.45 -21.78
N ARG A 12 11.33 13.98 -22.48
CA ARG A 12 12.33 13.06 -21.89
C ARG A 12 13.14 13.74 -20.80
N PHE A 13 13.54 14.99 -21.02
CA PHE A 13 14.27 15.78 -20.03
C PHE A 13 13.46 15.94 -18.73
N ASP A 14 12.18 16.27 -18.82
CA ASP A 14 11.23 16.34 -17.70
C ASP A 14 11.23 15.03 -16.91
N LEU A 15 11.00 13.90 -17.58
CA LEU A 15 11.01 12.57 -16.95
C LEU A 15 12.36 12.20 -16.31
N LEU A 16 13.49 12.54 -16.94
CA LEU A 16 14.82 12.30 -16.38
C LEU A 16 15.07 13.11 -15.09
N LEU A 17 14.61 14.36 -15.02
CA LEU A 17 14.70 15.16 -13.81
C LEU A 17 13.85 14.58 -12.68
N VAL A 18 12.65 14.06 -13.00
CA VAL A 18 11.82 13.36 -12.01
C VAL A 18 12.52 12.11 -11.47
N ILE A 19 13.06 11.28 -12.37
CA ILE A 19 13.80 10.08 -11.98
C ILE A 19 15.01 10.45 -11.12
N ALA A 20 15.80 11.45 -11.52
CA ALA A 20 16.97 11.91 -10.77
C ALA A 20 16.58 12.39 -9.36
N SER A 21 15.51 13.18 -9.25
CA SER A 21 15.01 13.67 -7.95
C SER A 21 14.61 12.52 -7.02
N GLY A 22 13.91 11.53 -7.57
CA GLY A 22 13.51 10.33 -6.84
C GLY A 22 14.69 9.47 -6.37
N VAL A 23 15.72 9.31 -7.21
CA VAL A 23 16.95 8.61 -6.85
C VAL A 23 17.67 9.34 -5.71
N VAL A 24 17.76 10.67 -5.79
CA VAL A 24 18.39 11.50 -4.76
C VAL A 24 17.68 11.34 -3.41
N TRP A 25 16.35 11.42 -3.36
CA TRP A 25 15.59 11.18 -2.13
C TRP A 25 15.67 9.74 -1.63
N SER A 26 15.76 8.76 -2.53
CA SER A 26 15.84 7.34 -2.13
C SER A 26 17.19 6.97 -1.51
N LEU A 27 18.27 7.63 -1.95
CA LEU A 27 19.64 7.34 -1.53
C LEU A 27 20.10 8.21 -0.36
N TRP A 28 19.65 9.47 -0.29
CA TRP A 28 20.09 10.44 0.73
C TRP A 28 18.94 11.20 1.39
N PRO A 29 17.91 10.51 1.93
CA PRO A 29 16.71 11.16 2.47
C PRO A 29 17.02 12.22 3.55
N ASP A 30 17.96 11.93 4.43
CA ASP A 30 18.27 12.79 5.60
C ASP A 30 19.05 14.06 5.25
N TYR A 31 19.69 14.12 4.08
CA TYR A 31 20.63 15.19 3.74
C TYR A 31 20.06 16.23 2.77
N VAL A 32 19.11 15.83 1.94
CA VAL A 32 18.69 16.63 0.78
C VAL A 32 17.47 17.50 1.07
N GLY A 33 16.68 17.15 2.11
CA GLY A 33 15.47 17.87 2.49
C GLY A 33 14.55 18.13 1.29
N ALA A 34 14.10 19.39 1.15
CA ALA A 34 13.22 19.82 0.06
C ALA A 34 13.97 20.16 -1.25
N SER A 35 15.31 20.12 -1.29
CA SER A 35 16.09 20.64 -2.43
C SER A 35 15.80 19.97 -3.78
N PRO A 36 15.51 18.64 -3.89
CA PRO A 36 15.17 18.04 -5.18
C PRO A 36 13.85 18.55 -5.78
N LEU A 37 12.98 19.23 -5.01
CA LEU A 37 11.81 19.91 -5.56
C LEU A 37 12.18 20.95 -6.61
N LEU A 38 13.35 21.59 -6.51
CA LEU A 38 13.79 22.56 -7.51
C LEU A 38 13.96 21.91 -8.88
N LEU A 39 14.45 20.66 -8.92
CA LEU A 39 14.57 19.88 -10.15
C LEU A 39 13.19 19.48 -10.69
N LEU A 40 12.27 19.07 -9.81
CA LEU A 40 10.89 18.73 -10.20
C LEU A 40 10.10 19.93 -10.74
N MET A 41 10.31 21.11 -10.17
CA MET A 41 9.63 22.36 -10.55
C MET A 41 10.20 22.98 -11.82
N LEU A 42 11.44 22.65 -12.19
CA LEU A 42 12.12 23.28 -13.32
C LEU A 42 11.36 23.11 -14.65
N PRO A 43 10.93 21.90 -15.07
CA PRO A 43 10.14 21.74 -16.30
C PRO A 43 8.83 22.54 -16.28
N TRP A 44 8.16 22.59 -15.13
CA TRP A 44 6.91 23.32 -14.94
C TRP A 44 7.12 24.82 -15.05
N ALA A 45 8.16 25.36 -14.41
CA ALA A 45 8.54 26.77 -14.51
C ALA A 45 8.91 27.15 -15.96
N LEU A 46 9.67 26.30 -16.67
CA LEU A 46 10.03 26.55 -18.07
C LEU A 46 8.81 26.56 -18.99
N ARG A 47 7.82 25.68 -18.78
CA ARG A 47 6.55 25.71 -19.51
C ARG A 47 5.77 27.01 -19.22
N MET A 48 5.70 27.44 -17.95
CA MET A 48 5.04 28.69 -17.58
C MET A 48 5.71 29.92 -18.22
N LEU A 49 7.05 29.99 -18.20
CA LEU A 49 7.82 31.05 -18.87
C LEU A 49 7.57 31.07 -20.39
N ALA A 50 7.34 29.90 -20.98
CA ALA A 50 6.93 29.75 -22.37
C ALA A 50 5.43 30.06 -22.62
N LYS A 51 4.68 30.55 -21.62
CA LYS A 51 3.23 30.79 -21.64
C LYS A 51 2.40 29.54 -21.92
N GLU A 52 2.88 28.38 -21.48
CA GLU A 52 2.18 27.10 -21.53
C GLU A 52 1.76 26.66 -20.13
N PHE A 53 0.76 25.77 -20.07
CA PHE A 53 0.33 25.20 -18.79
C PHE A 53 1.44 24.27 -18.22
N PRO A 54 1.68 24.23 -16.90
CA PRO A 54 2.86 23.57 -16.31
C PRO A 54 2.97 22.06 -16.56
N PHE A 55 1.86 21.38 -16.82
CA PHE A 55 1.84 19.94 -17.09
C PHE A 55 0.72 19.61 -18.08
N GLN A 56 0.67 18.38 -18.56
CA GLN A 56 -0.44 17.99 -19.43
C GLN A 56 -1.64 17.55 -18.61
N ARG A 57 -2.77 18.25 -18.79
CA ARG A 57 -4.03 17.94 -18.10
C ARG A 57 -4.54 16.54 -18.45
N THR A 58 -5.07 15.85 -17.46
CA THR A 58 -5.62 14.48 -17.58
C THR A 58 -7.00 14.38 -16.92
N ARG A 59 -7.62 13.20 -17.01
CA ARG A 59 -8.89 12.91 -16.32
C ARG A 59 -8.71 12.69 -14.82
N PHE A 60 -7.49 12.44 -14.34
CA PHE A 60 -7.22 12.10 -12.95
C PHE A 60 -6.56 13.21 -12.15
N ASP A 61 -6.32 14.39 -12.74
CA ASP A 61 -5.61 15.50 -12.08
C ASP A 61 -6.11 15.77 -10.65
N TRP A 62 -7.43 15.85 -10.43
CA TRP A 62 -8.00 16.10 -9.11
C TRP A 62 -7.79 14.93 -8.14
N LEU A 63 -7.91 13.69 -8.63
CA LEU A 63 -7.63 12.50 -7.81
C LEU A 63 -6.15 12.47 -7.40
N ILE A 64 -5.25 12.79 -8.31
CA ILE A 64 -3.81 12.88 -8.03
C ILE A 64 -3.50 13.96 -6.98
N VAL A 65 -4.17 15.12 -7.06
CA VAL A 65 -4.02 16.18 -6.05
C VAL A 65 -4.56 15.74 -4.70
N ILE A 66 -5.74 15.10 -4.64
CA ILE A 66 -6.30 14.61 -3.37
C ILE A 66 -5.36 13.56 -2.77
N PHE A 67 -4.85 12.62 -3.56
CA PHE A 67 -3.88 11.62 -3.11
C PHE A 67 -2.61 12.25 -2.52
N LEU A 68 -2.09 13.31 -3.15
CA LEU A 68 -0.94 14.05 -2.61
C LEU A 68 -1.27 14.73 -1.28
N ILE A 69 -2.43 15.39 -1.19
CA ILE A 69 -2.86 16.06 0.04
C ILE A 69 -3.02 15.04 1.18
N THR A 70 -3.68 13.91 0.92
CA THR A 70 -3.87 12.85 1.93
C THR A 70 -2.55 12.20 2.34
N ALA A 71 -1.57 12.11 1.45
CA ALA A 71 -0.22 11.66 1.81
C ALA A 71 0.47 12.62 2.79
N TRP A 72 0.37 13.93 2.59
CA TRP A 72 0.93 14.93 3.52
C TRP A 72 0.16 15.02 4.85
N VAL A 73 -1.15 14.75 4.83
CA VAL A 73 -1.93 14.54 6.07
C VAL A 73 -1.46 13.27 6.80
N GLY A 74 -1.21 12.18 6.07
CA GLY A 74 -0.61 10.96 6.62
C GLY A 74 0.78 11.18 7.19
N TYR A 75 1.61 12.04 6.57
CA TYR A 75 2.88 12.45 7.15
C TYR A 75 2.68 13.12 8.51
N TRP A 76 1.76 14.09 8.59
CA TRP A 76 1.41 14.74 9.86
C TRP A 76 0.88 13.74 10.89
N ALA A 77 0.12 12.71 10.50
CA ALA A 77 -0.44 11.74 11.42
C ALA A 77 0.60 10.72 11.95
N SER A 78 1.74 10.55 11.28
CA SER A 78 2.71 9.50 11.63
C SER A 78 3.41 9.74 12.97
N PHE A 79 3.72 8.65 13.67
CA PHE A 79 4.58 8.66 14.86
C PHE A 79 6.08 8.70 14.52
N ASN A 80 6.46 8.27 13.31
CA ASN A 80 7.84 8.25 12.84
C ASN A 80 8.04 9.33 11.79
N GLU A 81 8.38 10.54 12.23
CA GLU A 81 8.48 11.70 11.36
C GLU A 81 9.55 11.55 10.26
N SER A 82 10.68 10.89 10.54
CA SER A 82 11.77 10.77 9.56
C SER A 82 11.41 9.85 8.38
N GLU A 83 10.95 8.64 8.68
CA GLU A 83 10.53 7.66 7.67
C GLU A 83 9.29 8.15 6.91
N ALA A 84 8.34 8.75 7.63
CA ALA A 84 7.14 9.34 7.03
C ALA A 84 7.48 10.49 6.08
N LEU A 85 8.44 11.37 6.43
CA LEU A 85 8.86 12.46 5.56
C LEU A 85 9.51 11.93 4.29
N THR A 86 10.37 10.90 4.43
CA THR A 86 10.99 10.22 3.28
C THR A 86 9.93 9.67 2.35
N LYS A 87 8.95 8.93 2.88
CA LYS A 87 7.84 8.39 2.07
C LYS A 87 6.99 9.50 1.43
N ALA A 88 6.73 10.61 2.13
CA ALA A 88 5.99 11.75 1.58
C ALA A 88 6.71 12.37 0.37
N TRP A 89 8.04 12.46 0.40
CA TRP A 89 8.83 12.89 -0.76
C TRP A 89 8.80 11.90 -1.92
N LEU A 90 8.82 10.59 -1.64
CA LEU A 90 8.69 9.56 -2.67
C LEU A 90 7.30 9.57 -3.33
N ILE A 91 6.23 9.76 -2.55
CA ILE A 91 4.87 9.95 -3.07
C ILE A 91 4.78 11.24 -3.89
N THR A 92 5.39 12.33 -3.41
CA THR A 92 5.48 13.57 -4.17
C THR A 92 6.15 13.32 -5.52
N THR A 93 7.28 12.62 -5.52
CA THR A 93 7.99 12.21 -6.75
C THR A 93 7.12 11.36 -7.66
N SER A 94 6.35 10.41 -7.11
CA SER A 94 5.46 9.57 -7.91
C SER A 94 4.37 10.40 -8.59
N VAL A 95 3.85 11.45 -7.94
CA VAL A 95 2.92 12.41 -8.55
C VAL A 95 3.57 13.19 -9.69
N PHE A 96 4.84 13.61 -9.57
CA PHE A 96 5.56 14.19 -10.72
C PHE A 96 5.80 13.18 -11.82
N LEU A 97 6.08 11.93 -11.47
CA LEU A 97 6.28 10.83 -12.40
C LEU A 97 5.01 10.58 -13.21
N TYR A 98 3.84 10.64 -12.57
CA TYR A 98 2.55 10.61 -13.23
C TYR A 98 2.45 11.68 -14.33
N PHE A 99 2.68 12.95 -13.98
CA PHE A 99 2.55 14.05 -14.93
C PHE A 99 3.58 13.96 -16.06
N ALA A 100 4.83 13.66 -15.74
CA ALA A 100 5.91 13.53 -16.71
C ALA A 100 5.69 12.37 -17.69
N LEU A 101 5.20 11.21 -17.21
CA LEU A 101 4.84 10.07 -18.05
C LEU A 101 3.61 10.36 -18.88
N SER A 102 2.58 10.94 -18.27
CA SER A 102 1.37 11.31 -19.00
C SER A 102 1.71 12.26 -20.14
N ALA A 103 2.73 13.11 -20.02
CA ALA A 103 3.09 14.10 -21.03
C ALA A 103 3.94 13.56 -22.20
N GLN A 104 4.27 12.26 -22.22
CA GLN A 104 5.17 11.71 -23.23
C GLN A 104 4.50 11.58 -24.61
N PRO A 105 5.14 12.08 -25.70
CA PRO A 105 4.68 11.85 -27.06
C PRO A 105 4.99 10.42 -27.56
N GLU A 106 4.34 10.02 -28.66
CA GLU A 106 4.47 8.67 -29.22
C GLU A 106 5.90 8.31 -29.63
N GLU A 107 6.67 9.27 -30.14
CA GLU A 107 8.07 9.09 -30.53
C GLU A 107 8.96 8.61 -29.38
N ASN A 108 8.56 8.85 -28.13
CA ASN A 108 9.30 8.43 -26.94
C ASN A 108 8.93 7.02 -26.46
N LEU A 109 7.92 6.36 -27.04
CA LEU A 109 7.42 5.07 -26.54
C LEU A 109 8.49 3.98 -26.52
N VAL A 110 9.33 3.89 -27.54
CA VAL A 110 10.44 2.92 -27.57
C VAL A 110 11.41 3.17 -26.41
N TRP A 111 11.71 4.44 -26.13
CA TRP A 111 12.60 4.82 -25.04
C TRP A 111 11.99 4.51 -23.66
N ILE A 112 10.72 4.86 -23.44
CA ILE A 112 10.00 4.63 -22.18
C ILE A 112 9.88 3.13 -21.90
N THR A 113 9.42 2.35 -22.88
CA THR A 113 9.24 0.90 -22.74
C THR A 113 10.56 0.17 -22.55
N SER A 114 11.64 0.62 -23.21
CA SER A 114 12.99 0.10 -22.97
C SER A 114 13.48 0.45 -21.56
N GLY A 115 13.23 1.67 -21.08
CA GLY A 115 13.56 2.08 -19.70
C GLY A 115 12.84 1.24 -18.65
N LEU A 116 11.54 1.00 -18.83
CA LEU A 116 10.76 0.11 -17.95
C LEU A 116 11.31 -1.31 -17.98
N PHE A 117 11.59 -1.85 -19.16
CA PHE A 117 12.20 -3.17 -19.29
C PHE A 117 13.54 -3.27 -18.54
N LEU A 118 14.40 -2.24 -18.66
CA LEU A 118 15.67 -2.17 -17.96
C LEU A 118 15.52 -2.08 -16.44
N ILE A 119 14.44 -1.47 -15.91
CA ILE A 119 14.13 -1.53 -14.46
C ILE A 119 13.91 -2.99 -14.05
N GLY A 120 13.12 -3.75 -14.81
CA GLY A 120 12.85 -5.16 -14.52
C GLY A 120 14.11 -6.03 -14.56
N VAL A 121 14.95 -5.82 -15.58
CA VAL A 121 16.25 -6.48 -15.68
C VAL A 121 17.17 -6.08 -14.52
N GLY A 122 17.26 -4.79 -14.21
CA GLY A 122 18.11 -4.25 -13.16
C GLY A 122 17.77 -4.79 -11.78
N VAL A 123 16.47 -4.81 -11.42
CA VAL A 123 16.01 -5.38 -10.13
C VAL A 123 16.27 -6.89 -10.08
N SER A 124 16.17 -7.59 -11.21
CA SER A 124 16.49 -9.02 -11.31
C SER A 124 17.98 -9.30 -11.12
N VAL A 125 18.86 -8.51 -11.74
CA VAL A 125 20.31 -8.58 -11.54
C VAL A 125 20.67 -8.27 -10.09
N TYR A 126 20.08 -7.21 -9.52
CA TYR A 126 20.28 -6.83 -8.13
C TYR A 126 19.96 -7.99 -7.18
N PHE A 127 18.82 -8.66 -7.39
CA PHE A 127 18.44 -9.84 -6.61
C PHE A 127 19.50 -10.94 -6.62
N PHE A 128 20.03 -11.29 -7.79
CA PHE A 128 21.11 -12.29 -7.86
C PHE A 128 22.39 -11.82 -7.17
N LEU A 129 22.71 -10.53 -7.23
CA LEU A 129 23.91 -9.98 -6.60
C LEU A 129 23.80 -9.88 -5.06
N THR A 130 22.61 -9.63 -4.52
CA THR A 130 22.46 -9.30 -3.08
C THR A 130 21.75 -10.37 -2.25
N HIS A 131 20.85 -11.18 -2.83
CA HIS A 131 20.01 -12.09 -2.03
C HIS A 131 20.81 -13.23 -1.41
N ASP A 132 20.74 -13.44 -0.09
CA ASP A 132 21.40 -14.58 0.55
C ASP A 132 20.58 -15.87 0.35
N PHE A 133 21.06 -16.74 -0.54
CA PHE A 133 20.42 -18.02 -0.84
C PHE A 133 20.74 -19.12 0.19
N VAL A 134 21.72 -18.89 1.08
CA VAL A 134 22.14 -19.85 2.11
C VAL A 134 21.34 -19.61 3.40
N GLN A 135 21.33 -18.37 3.91
CA GLN A 135 20.56 -18.02 5.11
C GLN A 135 19.07 -17.87 4.82
N GLY A 136 18.70 -17.59 3.57
CA GLY A 136 17.33 -17.54 3.11
C GLY A 136 17.03 -18.63 2.07
N PRO A 137 16.90 -19.90 2.45
CA PRO A 137 16.53 -20.96 1.51
C PRO A 137 15.19 -20.65 0.83
N ARG A 138 15.03 -21.13 -0.41
CA ARG A 138 13.82 -20.96 -1.21
C ARG A 138 12.80 -22.04 -0.84
N LYS A 139 11.52 -21.76 -1.14
CA LYS A 139 10.41 -22.69 -0.87
C LYS A 139 10.53 -24.03 -1.62
N ILE A 140 11.39 -24.08 -2.65
CA ILE A 140 11.69 -25.27 -3.44
C ILE A 140 13.19 -25.53 -3.29
N GLU A 141 13.54 -26.71 -2.77
CA GLU A 141 14.91 -27.07 -2.40
C GLU A 141 15.91 -26.97 -3.55
N ALA A 142 15.51 -27.38 -4.76
CA ALA A 142 16.34 -27.27 -5.97
C ALA A 142 16.81 -25.83 -6.23
N PHE A 143 15.97 -24.83 -5.95
CA PHE A 143 16.32 -23.42 -6.13
C PHE A 143 17.23 -22.90 -5.02
N SER A 144 17.14 -23.46 -3.80
CA SER A 144 18.13 -23.18 -2.75
C SER A 144 19.52 -23.66 -3.15
N TRP A 145 19.62 -24.87 -3.72
CA TRP A 145 20.89 -25.43 -4.18
C TRP A 145 21.50 -24.61 -5.32
N ILE A 146 20.72 -24.29 -6.36
CA ILE A 146 21.17 -23.41 -7.46
C ILE A 146 21.62 -22.04 -6.92
N GLY A 147 20.85 -21.49 -5.97
CA GLY A 147 21.17 -20.21 -5.34
C GLY A 147 22.48 -20.26 -4.54
N ALA A 148 22.75 -21.36 -3.83
CA ALA A 148 24.00 -21.56 -3.09
C ALA A 148 25.22 -21.69 -4.02
N LEU A 149 25.08 -22.39 -5.16
CA LEU A 149 26.12 -22.44 -6.18
C LEU A 149 26.45 -21.05 -6.73
N TRP A 150 25.42 -20.25 -7.01
CA TRP A 150 25.60 -18.88 -7.45
C TRP A 150 26.25 -18.01 -6.35
N ALA A 151 25.80 -18.15 -5.11
CA ALA A 151 26.35 -17.42 -3.97
C ALA A 151 27.85 -17.69 -3.74
N ALA A 152 28.34 -18.87 -4.14
CA ALA A 152 29.76 -19.24 -4.05
C ALA A 152 30.65 -18.51 -5.07
N VAL A 153 30.10 -18.09 -6.22
CA VAL A 153 30.87 -17.47 -7.31
C VAL A 153 30.60 -15.99 -7.50
N ARG A 154 29.49 -15.47 -6.96
CA ARG A 154 29.12 -14.06 -7.09
C ARG A 154 30.05 -13.13 -6.30
N PRO A 155 30.20 -11.86 -6.69
CA PRO A 155 30.87 -10.85 -5.88
C PRO A 155 30.17 -10.64 -4.52
N GLN A 156 30.95 -10.46 -3.44
CA GLN A 156 30.42 -10.09 -2.14
C GLN A 156 30.18 -8.59 -2.07
N LEU A 157 28.92 -8.18 -2.03
CA LEU A 157 28.49 -6.78 -1.95
C LEU A 157 27.84 -6.52 -0.60
N SER A 158 28.10 -5.35 -0.01
CA SER A 158 27.50 -4.91 1.26
C SER A 158 26.12 -4.26 1.08
N TRP A 159 25.47 -4.46 -0.06
CA TRP A 159 24.19 -3.83 -0.36
C TRP A 159 23.03 -4.59 0.28
N ALA A 160 22.05 -3.86 0.82
CA ALA A 160 20.88 -4.45 1.47
C ALA A 160 19.99 -5.18 0.46
N PRO A 161 19.65 -6.47 0.68
CA PRO A 161 18.83 -7.21 -0.26
C PRO A 161 17.39 -6.68 -0.32
N ILE A 162 16.78 -6.72 -1.50
CA ILE A 162 15.34 -6.44 -1.68
C ILE A 162 14.55 -7.73 -1.43
N HIS A 163 13.41 -7.60 -0.76
CA HIS A 163 12.52 -8.73 -0.51
C HIS A 163 12.15 -9.45 -1.84
N PRO A 164 12.24 -10.80 -1.92
CA PRO A 164 12.05 -11.55 -3.17
C PRO A 164 10.70 -11.33 -3.85
N ASN A 165 9.62 -11.11 -3.09
CA ASN A 165 8.30 -10.83 -3.68
C ASN A 165 8.25 -9.43 -4.32
N TYR A 166 9.01 -8.46 -3.80
CA TYR A 166 9.09 -7.12 -4.38
C TYR A 166 9.91 -7.14 -5.66
N VAL A 167 11.01 -7.91 -5.68
CA VAL A 167 11.81 -8.16 -6.89
C VAL A 167 10.94 -8.76 -7.98
N SER A 168 10.29 -9.90 -7.71
CA SER A 168 9.50 -10.61 -8.70
C SER A 168 8.27 -9.82 -9.15
N GLY A 169 7.60 -9.11 -8.24
CA GLY A 169 6.48 -8.22 -8.56
C GLY A 169 6.88 -7.06 -9.48
N THR A 170 7.97 -6.36 -9.13
CA THR A 170 8.50 -5.25 -9.93
C THR A 170 9.02 -5.73 -11.29
N ALA A 171 9.75 -6.84 -11.32
CA ALA A 171 10.30 -7.40 -12.55
C ALA A 171 9.20 -7.89 -13.49
N ALA A 172 8.19 -8.62 -12.99
CA ALA A 172 7.03 -9.03 -13.78
C ALA A 172 6.26 -7.82 -14.34
N LEU A 173 6.11 -6.77 -13.53
CA LEU A 173 5.38 -5.58 -13.90
C LEU A 173 6.05 -4.79 -15.03
N THR A 174 7.36 -4.61 -14.97
CA THR A 174 8.09 -3.70 -15.86
C THR A 174 8.72 -4.40 -17.06
N ALA A 175 9.09 -5.70 -16.93
CA ALA A 175 9.74 -6.42 -18.01
C ALA A 175 8.84 -6.69 -19.22
N ILE A 176 7.52 -6.80 -19.03
CA ILE A 176 6.59 -7.03 -20.15
C ILE A 176 6.67 -5.92 -21.22
N PHE A 177 7.09 -4.71 -20.83
CA PHE A 177 7.27 -3.60 -21.77
C PHE A 177 8.40 -3.83 -22.77
N GLY A 178 9.34 -4.76 -22.52
CA GLY A 178 10.38 -5.16 -23.46
C GLY A 178 9.83 -5.79 -24.75
N LEU A 179 8.58 -6.26 -24.75
CA LEU A 179 7.91 -6.79 -25.95
C LEU A 179 7.64 -5.70 -26.99
N TYR A 180 7.50 -4.43 -26.57
CA TYR A 180 7.26 -3.31 -27.49
C TYR A 180 8.46 -3.02 -28.42
N PRO A 181 9.68 -2.74 -27.90
CA PRO A 181 10.85 -2.56 -28.76
C PRO A 181 11.23 -3.85 -29.51
N LEU A 182 10.95 -5.04 -28.96
CA LEU A 182 11.25 -6.32 -29.61
C LEU A 182 10.46 -6.52 -30.93
N GLN A 183 9.22 -6.03 -30.99
CA GLN A 183 8.39 -6.12 -32.20
C GLN A 183 8.77 -5.12 -33.30
N LYS A 184 9.64 -4.14 -33.02
CA LYS A 184 10.07 -3.17 -34.02
C LYS A 184 11.07 -3.82 -34.99
N SER A 185 10.68 -3.89 -36.26
CA SER A 185 11.45 -4.53 -37.34
C SER A 185 12.84 -3.91 -37.55
N SER A 186 13.02 -2.64 -37.18
CA SER A 186 14.27 -1.88 -37.31
C SER A 186 15.38 -2.29 -36.33
N GLN A 187 15.10 -3.16 -35.36
CA GLN A 187 16.11 -3.57 -34.38
C GLN A 187 17.09 -4.59 -34.96
N GLY A 188 18.39 -4.30 -34.84
CA GLY A 188 19.47 -5.22 -35.20
C GLY A 188 19.48 -6.50 -34.36
N SER A 189 20.12 -7.56 -34.87
CA SER A 189 20.19 -8.88 -34.21
C SER A 189 20.76 -8.81 -32.79
N PHE A 190 21.77 -7.97 -32.58
CA PHE A 190 22.37 -7.73 -31.26
C PHE A 190 21.36 -7.19 -30.25
N VAL A 191 20.59 -6.16 -30.60
CA VAL A 191 19.58 -5.56 -29.70
C VAL A 191 18.50 -6.57 -29.36
N ARG A 192 18.04 -7.36 -30.33
CA ARG A 192 17.07 -8.44 -30.08
C ARG A 192 17.63 -9.49 -29.13
N ALA A 193 18.88 -9.91 -29.33
CA ALA A 193 19.55 -10.85 -28.43
C ALA A 193 19.64 -10.29 -27.00
N SER A 194 20.02 -9.02 -26.84
CA SER A 194 20.07 -8.37 -25.51
C SER A 194 18.71 -8.33 -24.81
N ILE A 195 17.62 -8.03 -25.55
CA ILE A 195 16.26 -8.05 -24.99
C ILE A 195 15.88 -9.48 -24.56
N LEU A 196 16.16 -10.49 -25.39
CA LEU A 196 15.88 -11.89 -25.06
C LEU A 196 16.69 -12.36 -23.83
N THR A 197 17.96 -11.98 -23.73
CA THR A 197 18.79 -12.23 -22.53
C THR A 197 18.20 -11.55 -21.31
N GLY A 198 17.74 -10.30 -21.42
CA GLY A 198 17.09 -9.60 -20.31
C GLY A 198 15.81 -10.32 -19.84
N PHE A 199 14.98 -10.81 -20.76
CA PHE A 199 13.80 -11.63 -20.42
C PHE A 199 14.19 -12.93 -19.70
N PHE A 200 15.27 -13.59 -20.13
CA PHE A 200 15.77 -14.78 -19.46
C PHE A 200 16.22 -14.50 -18.02
N VAL A 201 16.94 -13.39 -17.79
CA VAL A 201 17.35 -12.97 -16.44
C VAL A 201 16.14 -12.67 -15.56
N VAL A 202 15.14 -11.96 -16.09
CA VAL A 202 13.90 -11.65 -15.37
C VAL A 202 13.13 -12.91 -15.00
N LEU A 203 12.93 -13.82 -15.97
CA LEU A 203 12.20 -15.06 -15.73
C LEU A 203 12.92 -15.92 -14.68
N SER A 204 14.25 -15.98 -14.74
CA SER A 204 15.06 -16.68 -13.75
C SER A 204 14.87 -16.09 -12.35
N ALA A 205 14.87 -14.76 -12.22
CA ALA A 205 14.62 -14.10 -10.94
C ALA A 205 13.20 -14.37 -10.40
N ILE A 206 12.17 -14.34 -11.25
CA ILE A 206 10.78 -14.65 -10.86
C ILE A 206 10.66 -16.10 -10.36
N ILE A 207 11.29 -17.06 -11.05
CA ILE A 207 11.31 -18.47 -10.63
C ILE A 207 12.03 -18.61 -9.28
N MET A 208 13.23 -18.03 -9.16
CA MET A 208 14.05 -18.09 -7.94
C MET A 208 13.42 -17.36 -6.75
N ALA A 209 12.59 -16.35 -6.98
CA ALA A 209 11.86 -15.67 -5.92
C ALA A 209 10.80 -16.56 -5.26
N THR A 210 10.30 -17.60 -5.95
CA THR A 210 9.25 -18.53 -5.47
C THR A 210 7.96 -17.84 -5.01
N SER A 211 7.60 -16.73 -5.67
CA SER A 211 6.44 -15.91 -5.30
C SER A 211 5.14 -16.40 -5.95
N ARG A 212 4.28 -17.07 -5.18
CA ARG A 212 2.96 -17.55 -5.65
C ARG A 212 2.05 -16.42 -6.12
N GLY A 213 2.11 -15.25 -5.47
CA GLY A 213 1.33 -14.07 -5.83
C GLY A 213 1.62 -13.58 -7.24
N VAL A 214 2.91 -13.51 -7.61
CA VAL A 214 3.34 -13.08 -8.95
C VAL A 214 2.91 -14.06 -10.03
N TRP A 215 3.02 -15.38 -9.80
CA TRP A 215 2.56 -16.38 -10.77
C TRP A 215 1.07 -16.27 -11.04
N MET A 216 0.27 -16.05 -9.99
CA MET A 216 -1.17 -15.85 -10.14
C MET A 216 -1.50 -14.53 -10.85
N ALA A 217 -0.73 -13.47 -10.58
CA ALA A 217 -0.86 -12.18 -11.26
C ALA A 217 -0.54 -12.28 -12.77
N LEU A 218 0.54 -12.98 -13.13
CA LEU A 218 0.92 -13.28 -14.51
C LEU A 218 -0.13 -14.14 -15.22
N ALA A 219 -0.63 -15.19 -14.56
CA ALA A 219 -1.69 -16.05 -15.10
C ALA A 219 -2.99 -15.26 -15.33
N SER A 220 -3.33 -14.34 -14.41
CA SER A 220 -4.51 -13.47 -14.54
C SER A 220 -4.38 -12.51 -15.71
N ALA A 221 -3.21 -11.88 -15.88
CA ALA A 221 -2.93 -11.02 -17.01
C ALA A 221 -2.98 -11.78 -18.35
N ALA A 222 -2.38 -12.97 -18.41
CA ALA A 222 -2.43 -13.84 -19.58
C ALA A 222 -3.87 -14.30 -19.90
N GLY A 223 -4.67 -14.62 -18.87
CA GLY A 223 -6.08 -14.98 -19.01
C GLY A 223 -6.92 -13.84 -19.57
N ILE A 224 -6.78 -12.62 -19.02
CA ILE A 224 -7.47 -11.43 -19.55
C ILE A 224 -7.03 -11.11 -20.98
N TRP A 225 -5.74 -11.24 -21.28
CA TRP A 225 -5.22 -11.08 -22.63
C TRP A 225 -5.82 -12.12 -23.61
N LEU A 226 -5.93 -13.39 -23.20
CA LEU A 226 -6.55 -14.43 -24.01
C LEU A 226 -8.05 -14.15 -24.23
N LEU A 227 -8.78 -13.75 -23.18
CA LEU A 227 -10.19 -13.35 -23.28
C LEU A 227 -10.38 -12.21 -24.28
N TRP A 228 -9.50 -11.21 -24.26
CA TRP A 228 -9.48 -10.14 -25.25
C TRP A 228 -9.31 -10.67 -26.68
N ARG A 229 -8.31 -11.55 -26.90
CA ARG A 229 -8.03 -12.14 -28.21
C ARG A 229 -9.23 -12.93 -28.74
N LEU A 230 -9.85 -13.75 -27.90
CA LEU A 230 -11.03 -14.54 -28.24
C LEU A 230 -12.27 -13.68 -28.50
N ALA A 231 -12.53 -12.67 -27.67
CA ALA A 231 -13.66 -11.76 -27.84
C ALA A 231 -13.57 -10.98 -29.15
N ARG A 232 -12.35 -10.57 -29.53
CA ARG A 232 -12.09 -9.90 -30.79
C ARG A 232 -12.20 -10.83 -32.00
N ALA A 233 -11.59 -12.01 -31.94
CA ALA A 233 -11.61 -12.99 -33.04
C ALA A 233 -13.04 -13.43 -33.40
N ASN A 234 -13.92 -13.53 -32.41
CA ASN A 234 -15.32 -13.94 -32.60
C ASN A 234 -16.29 -12.77 -32.84
N GLY A 235 -15.80 -11.54 -32.97
CA GLY A 235 -16.64 -10.35 -33.21
C GLY A 235 -17.65 -10.06 -32.08
N ILE A 236 -17.38 -10.48 -30.84
CA ILE A 236 -18.29 -10.27 -29.70
C ILE A 236 -18.49 -8.78 -29.44
N LEU A 237 -17.39 -8.01 -29.52
CA LEU A 237 -17.38 -6.57 -29.24
C LEU A 237 -18.21 -5.77 -30.26
N SER A 238 -18.17 -6.17 -31.54
CA SER A 238 -18.98 -5.52 -32.58
C SER A 238 -20.46 -5.89 -32.47
N ARG A 239 -20.79 -7.13 -32.06
CA ARG A 239 -22.17 -7.58 -31.87
C ARG A 239 -22.88 -6.89 -30.71
N LEU A 240 -22.19 -6.68 -29.60
CA LEU A 240 -22.78 -6.05 -28.40
C LEU A 240 -22.97 -4.53 -28.55
N GLY A 241 -22.27 -3.89 -29.49
CA GLY A 241 -22.41 -2.45 -29.78
C GLY A 241 -22.01 -1.52 -28.63
N THR A 242 -21.37 -2.03 -27.56
CA THR A 242 -20.96 -1.24 -26.40
C THR A 242 -19.47 -1.40 -26.08
N GLU A 243 -18.79 -0.26 -25.92
CA GLU A 243 -17.39 -0.20 -25.53
C GLU A 243 -17.18 -0.48 -24.03
N ALA A 244 -18.25 -0.55 -23.24
CA ALA A 244 -18.21 -0.80 -21.80
C ALA A 244 -18.12 -2.30 -21.46
N PHE A 245 -18.50 -3.19 -22.38
CA PHE A 245 -18.55 -4.63 -22.11
C PHE A 245 -17.19 -5.20 -21.67
N PHE A 246 -16.14 -4.94 -22.43
CA PHE A 246 -14.81 -5.48 -22.11
C PHE A 246 -14.24 -4.94 -20.78
N PRO A 247 -14.28 -3.62 -20.50
CA PRO A 247 -13.95 -3.11 -19.17
C PRO A 247 -14.73 -3.78 -18.03
N ILE A 248 -16.05 -3.97 -18.16
CA ILE A 248 -16.88 -4.65 -17.15
C ILE A 248 -16.41 -6.10 -16.95
N LEU A 249 -16.17 -6.82 -18.05
CA LEU A 249 -15.68 -8.19 -18.00
C LEU A 249 -14.33 -8.28 -17.27
N VAL A 250 -13.39 -7.37 -17.55
CA VAL A 250 -12.10 -7.31 -16.86
C VAL A 250 -12.29 -7.10 -15.35
N LEU A 251 -13.16 -6.17 -14.94
CA LEU A 251 -13.45 -5.92 -13.53
C LEU A 251 -14.08 -7.14 -12.82
N ILE A 252 -14.99 -7.84 -13.50
CA ILE A 252 -15.59 -9.09 -12.99
C ILE A 252 -14.51 -10.17 -12.82
N CYS A 253 -13.64 -10.35 -13.82
CA CYS A 253 -12.53 -11.31 -13.72
C CYS A 253 -11.60 -10.98 -12.55
N LEU A 254 -11.24 -9.71 -12.38
CA LEU A 254 -10.42 -9.27 -11.24
C LEU A 254 -11.12 -9.58 -9.91
N PHE A 255 -12.40 -9.24 -9.78
CA PHE A 255 -13.17 -9.54 -8.57
C PHE A 255 -13.16 -11.05 -8.24
N ILE A 256 -13.42 -11.91 -9.23
CA ILE A 256 -13.41 -13.37 -9.04
C ILE A 256 -12.02 -13.85 -8.59
N VAL A 257 -10.94 -13.37 -9.22
CA VAL A 257 -9.57 -13.75 -8.84
C VAL A 257 -9.23 -13.29 -7.43
N VAL A 258 -9.62 -12.07 -7.04
CA VAL A 258 -9.40 -11.55 -5.67
C VAL A 258 -10.16 -12.39 -4.64
N VAL A 259 -11.42 -12.73 -4.91
CA VAL A 259 -12.20 -13.63 -4.03
C VAL A 259 -11.52 -14.99 -3.90
N PHE A 260 -11.12 -15.60 -5.03
CA PHE A 260 -10.39 -16.88 -5.01
C PHE A 260 -9.08 -16.80 -4.22
N LEU A 261 -8.34 -15.70 -4.35
CA LEU A 261 -7.10 -15.45 -3.64
C LEU A 261 -7.29 -15.47 -2.12
N TYR A 262 -8.31 -14.76 -1.63
CA TYR A 262 -8.60 -14.61 -0.21
C TYR A 262 -9.30 -15.82 0.41
N VAL A 263 -10.11 -16.56 -0.35
CA VAL A 263 -10.71 -17.81 0.12
C VAL A 263 -9.69 -18.95 0.13
N GLY A 264 -8.72 -18.93 -0.78
CA GLY A 264 -7.71 -19.99 -0.93
C GLY A 264 -6.31 -19.55 -0.46
N PRO A 265 -5.37 -19.21 -1.38
CA PRO A 265 -3.95 -19.08 -1.05
C PRO A 265 -3.60 -18.09 0.06
N ALA A 266 -4.28 -16.94 0.16
CA ALA A 266 -3.98 -15.93 1.17
C ALA A 266 -4.46 -16.33 2.58
N ASN A 267 -5.40 -17.28 2.67
CA ASN A 267 -5.88 -17.82 3.95
C ASN A 267 -5.07 -19.04 4.43
N SER A 268 -4.04 -19.45 3.68
CA SER A 268 -3.17 -20.55 4.11
C SER A 268 -2.35 -20.18 5.34
N ALA A 269 -2.29 -21.11 6.31
CA ALA A 269 -1.52 -20.94 7.54
C ALA A 269 -0.03 -20.75 7.24
N SER A 270 0.65 -19.94 8.07
CA SER A 270 2.08 -19.62 7.96
C SER A 270 2.48 -19.09 6.58
N SER A 271 1.57 -18.41 5.89
CA SER A 271 1.88 -17.69 4.63
C SER A 271 2.86 -16.53 4.85
N ILE A 272 2.98 -16.08 6.10
CA ILE A 272 3.95 -15.10 6.60
C ILE A 272 5.05 -15.87 7.36
N PRO A 273 6.32 -15.79 6.93
CA PRO A 273 7.42 -16.46 7.62
C PRO A 273 7.58 -15.99 9.08
N GLY A 274 7.83 -16.93 10.01
CA GLY A 274 8.12 -16.63 11.43
C GLY A 274 6.91 -16.24 12.29
N SER A 275 5.67 -16.47 11.81
CA SER A 275 4.47 -15.89 12.43
C SER A 275 3.54 -16.80 13.26
N PRO A 276 3.81 -18.08 13.61
CA PRO A 276 2.82 -18.89 14.33
C PRO A 276 2.53 -18.37 15.74
N ASP A 277 3.40 -17.53 16.30
CA ASP A 277 3.35 -17.13 17.70
C ASP A 277 2.16 -16.21 18.05
N TYR A 278 1.52 -15.56 17.06
CA TYR A 278 0.47 -14.53 17.29
C TYR A 278 -0.80 -14.71 16.45
N GLY A 279 -1.03 -15.92 15.91
CA GLY A 279 -2.20 -16.26 15.09
C GLY A 279 -1.93 -17.37 14.08
N ILE A 280 -2.81 -17.49 13.08
CA ILE A 280 -2.70 -18.46 11.99
C ILE A 280 -1.55 -18.09 11.03
N GLY A 281 -1.18 -16.81 10.99
CA GLY A 281 -0.10 -16.34 10.13
C GLY A 281 -0.49 -16.23 8.66
N SER A 282 -1.79 -16.09 8.41
CA SER A 282 -2.31 -15.93 7.06
C SER A 282 -2.36 -14.44 6.66
N ARG A 283 -2.17 -14.14 5.38
CA ARG A 283 -2.35 -12.78 4.85
C ARG A 283 -3.80 -12.33 4.93
N ALA A 284 -4.76 -13.26 4.85
CA ALA A 284 -6.18 -12.97 5.05
C ALA A 284 -6.48 -12.52 6.49
N GLU A 285 -5.87 -13.16 7.49
CA GLU A 285 -5.97 -12.74 8.90
C GLU A 285 -5.35 -11.35 9.10
N LEU A 286 -4.16 -11.12 8.54
CA LEU A 286 -3.49 -9.82 8.60
C LEU A 286 -4.33 -8.71 7.96
N PHE A 287 -4.94 -8.98 6.80
CA PHE A 287 -5.86 -8.07 6.13
C PHE A 287 -7.08 -7.75 7.00
N ALA A 288 -7.74 -8.79 7.55
CA ALA A 288 -8.92 -8.62 8.40
C ALA A 288 -8.62 -7.80 9.66
N ARG A 289 -7.46 -8.05 10.30
CA ARG A 289 -6.99 -7.26 11.44
C ARG A 289 -6.66 -5.82 11.02
N GLY A 290 -6.06 -5.64 9.84
CA GLY A 290 -5.71 -4.32 9.32
C GLY A 290 -6.93 -3.41 9.01
N LEU A 291 -8.10 -3.99 8.71
CA LEU A 291 -9.34 -3.23 8.54
C LEU A 291 -9.76 -2.45 9.80
N TYR A 292 -9.38 -2.91 11.00
CA TYR A 292 -9.66 -2.17 12.22
C TYR A 292 -8.92 -0.83 12.26
N PHE A 293 -7.70 -0.76 11.73
CA PHE A 293 -6.99 0.51 11.60
C PHE A 293 -7.74 1.47 10.66
N VAL A 294 -8.26 0.99 9.52
CA VAL A 294 -9.07 1.83 8.63
C VAL A 294 -10.30 2.38 9.36
N GLY A 295 -10.91 1.56 10.23
CA GLY A 295 -12.04 1.95 11.06
C GLY A 295 -11.70 2.88 12.23
N ASP A 296 -10.46 2.88 12.72
CA ASP A 296 -10.00 3.73 13.82
C ASP A 296 -9.38 5.05 13.34
N TYR A 297 -8.88 5.08 12.09
CA TYR A 297 -8.26 6.24 11.46
C TYR A 297 -8.91 6.63 10.11
N PRO A 298 -10.24 6.76 10.04
CA PRO A 298 -10.92 6.91 8.75
C PRO A 298 -10.61 8.22 8.02
N ILE A 299 -10.20 9.28 8.74
CA ILE A 299 -10.08 10.63 8.17
C ILE A 299 -8.65 10.95 7.75
N THR A 300 -7.70 10.87 8.69
CA THR A 300 -6.31 11.28 8.44
C THR A 300 -5.43 10.11 8.00
N GLY A 301 -5.91 8.88 8.20
CA GLY A 301 -5.04 7.73 8.29
C GLY A 301 -4.28 7.70 9.61
N ALA A 302 -3.69 6.54 9.89
CA ALA A 302 -2.84 6.30 11.04
C ALA A 302 -1.40 6.82 10.84
N GLY A 303 -1.11 7.29 9.63
CA GLY A 303 0.10 7.97 9.23
C GLY A 303 1.03 7.12 8.35
N LEU A 304 1.89 7.78 7.57
CA LEU A 304 2.85 7.11 6.69
C LEU A 304 3.87 6.29 7.51
N GLU A 305 4.20 5.07 7.05
CA GLU A 305 5.13 4.14 7.74
C GLU A 305 4.69 3.75 9.17
N SER A 306 3.39 3.82 9.46
CA SER A 306 2.86 3.54 10.80
C SER A 306 2.54 2.06 11.07
N PHE A 307 2.37 1.26 10.01
CA PHE A 307 1.85 -0.11 10.14
C PHE A 307 2.63 -1.01 11.11
N PRO A 308 3.99 -1.07 11.08
CA PRO A 308 4.73 -1.96 11.97
C PRO A 308 4.45 -1.70 13.45
N GLY A 309 4.47 -0.41 13.85
CA GLY A 309 4.23 -0.01 15.23
C GLY A 309 2.79 -0.27 15.66
N LEU A 310 1.83 0.07 14.81
CA LEU A 310 0.41 -0.17 15.09
C LEU A 310 0.09 -1.65 15.20
N TYR A 311 0.60 -2.49 14.29
CA TYR A 311 0.34 -3.91 14.36
C TYR A 311 0.97 -4.55 15.60
N SER A 312 2.24 -4.24 15.88
CA SER A 312 2.92 -4.75 17.08
C SER A 312 2.25 -4.28 18.38
N GLN A 313 2.08 -2.98 18.58
CA GLN A 313 1.63 -2.47 19.87
C GLN A 313 0.10 -2.47 20.03
N TYR A 314 -0.65 -2.06 19.01
CA TYR A 314 -2.11 -1.91 19.13
C TYR A 314 -2.87 -3.20 18.88
N MET A 315 -2.43 -4.02 17.93
CA MET A 315 -3.11 -5.29 17.61
C MET A 315 -2.59 -6.46 18.44
N LEU A 316 -1.26 -6.54 18.64
CA LEU A 316 -0.62 -7.64 19.35
C LEU A 316 -0.24 -7.30 20.80
N GLY A 317 -0.04 -6.03 21.15
CA GLY A 317 0.39 -5.65 22.50
C GLY A 317 1.85 -5.97 22.79
N ILE A 318 2.75 -5.95 21.79
CA ILE A 318 4.17 -6.26 21.94
C ILE A 318 5.07 -5.06 21.56
N PRO A 319 6.23 -4.87 22.22
CA PRO A 319 7.03 -3.65 22.09
C PRO A 319 8.02 -3.68 20.90
N TYR A 320 8.18 -4.81 20.23
CA TYR A 320 9.17 -5.02 19.18
C TYR A 320 8.55 -5.16 17.78
N PHE A 321 9.39 -5.01 16.77
CA PHE A 321 8.99 -5.18 15.37
C PHE A 321 8.52 -6.62 15.10
N TYR A 322 7.35 -6.75 14.48
CA TYR A 322 6.80 -8.06 14.09
C TYR A 322 6.66 -8.22 12.58
N VAL A 323 5.94 -7.31 11.94
CA VAL A 323 5.65 -7.36 10.49
C VAL A 323 5.80 -5.98 9.87
N LEU A 324 6.27 -5.94 8.63
CA LEU A 324 6.61 -4.71 7.93
C LEU A 324 5.39 -3.93 7.42
N ASN A 325 4.36 -4.63 6.95
CA ASN A 325 3.18 -4.03 6.31
C ASN A 325 2.01 -5.02 6.31
N SER A 326 0.83 -4.61 5.82
CA SER A 326 -0.35 -5.47 5.76
C SER A 326 -0.27 -6.57 4.71
N HIS A 327 0.80 -6.62 3.92
CA HIS A 327 0.90 -7.40 2.69
C HIS A 327 -0.26 -7.14 1.72
N ASN A 328 -0.82 -5.94 1.72
CA ASN A 328 -1.82 -5.51 0.75
C ASN A 328 -1.64 -4.03 0.43
N LEU A 329 -1.21 -3.76 -0.79
CA LEU A 329 -0.94 -2.44 -1.35
C LEU A 329 -2.08 -1.44 -1.10
N PHE A 330 -3.33 -1.87 -1.30
CA PHE A 330 -4.47 -0.95 -1.18
C PHE A 330 -4.79 -0.69 0.29
N LEU A 331 -4.79 -1.74 1.11
CA LEU A 331 -5.05 -1.63 2.53
C LEU A 331 -4.02 -0.73 3.22
N ASP A 332 -2.73 -0.83 2.89
CA ASP A 332 -1.71 0.06 3.45
C ASP A 332 -1.97 1.52 3.10
N VAL A 333 -2.44 1.84 1.88
CA VAL A 333 -2.84 3.22 1.55
C VAL A 333 -4.06 3.67 2.37
N PHE A 334 -5.06 2.80 2.57
CA PHE A 334 -6.20 3.10 3.44
C PHE A 334 -5.78 3.35 4.89
N ILE A 335 -4.83 2.57 5.40
CA ILE A 335 -4.32 2.70 6.77
C ILE A 335 -3.52 4.00 6.88
N GLU A 336 -2.60 4.27 5.97
CA GLU A 336 -1.66 5.37 6.12
C GLU A 336 -2.23 6.75 5.74
N GLN A 337 -3.15 6.82 4.77
CA GLN A 337 -3.74 8.07 4.27
C GLN A 337 -5.24 8.22 4.56
N GLY A 338 -5.83 7.26 5.26
CA GLY A 338 -7.26 7.25 5.59
C GLY A 338 -8.14 6.83 4.41
N VAL A 339 -9.45 6.82 4.64
CA VAL A 339 -10.44 6.35 3.66
C VAL A 339 -10.41 7.18 2.39
N ALA A 340 -10.19 8.49 2.49
CA ALA A 340 -10.11 9.36 1.33
C ALA A 340 -8.91 8.99 0.43
N GLY A 341 -7.71 8.85 1.00
CA GLY A 341 -6.50 8.49 0.26
C GLY A 341 -6.60 7.09 -0.36
N GLY A 342 -7.07 6.11 0.44
CA GLY A 342 -7.30 4.74 -0.02
C GLY A 342 -8.31 4.63 -1.16
N LEU A 343 -9.47 5.29 -1.05
CA LEU A 343 -10.48 5.31 -2.11
C LEU A 343 -9.97 5.98 -3.37
N VAL A 344 -9.24 7.08 -3.25
CA VAL A 344 -8.64 7.77 -4.40
C VAL A 344 -7.64 6.86 -5.11
N PHE A 345 -6.74 6.21 -4.35
CA PHE A 345 -5.77 5.28 -4.91
C PHE A 345 -6.45 4.08 -5.62
N PHE A 346 -7.50 3.53 -5.01
CA PHE A 346 -8.34 2.50 -5.62
C PHE A 346 -8.96 3.00 -6.93
N LEU A 347 -9.61 4.17 -6.92
CA LEU A 347 -10.22 4.76 -8.13
C LEU A 347 -9.21 5.05 -9.23
N LEU A 348 -7.99 5.44 -8.89
CA LEU A 348 -6.92 5.66 -9.86
C LEU A 348 -6.53 4.36 -10.58
N TYR A 349 -6.32 3.26 -9.86
CA TYR A 349 -5.96 1.97 -10.46
C TYR A 349 -7.10 1.36 -11.27
N PHE A 350 -8.30 1.24 -10.67
CA PHE A 350 -9.44 0.64 -11.35
C PHE A 350 -10.01 1.54 -12.47
N GLY A 351 -9.94 2.85 -12.29
CA GLY A 351 -10.22 3.82 -13.34
C GLY A 351 -9.22 3.74 -14.50
N SER A 352 -7.93 3.52 -14.21
CA SER A 352 -6.91 3.29 -15.25
C SER A 352 -7.20 2.00 -16.03
N ILE A 353 -7.58 0.92 -15.34
CA ILE A 353 -7.98 -0.34 -15.99
C ILE A 353 -9.19 -0.10 -16.91
N TRP A 354 -10.24 0.54 -16.40
CA TRP A 354 -11.42 0.88 -17.21
C TRP A 354 -11.06 1.67 -18.46
N LEU A 355 -10.26 2.72 -18.29
CA LEU A 355 -9.84 3.63 -19.34
C LEU A 355 -8.99 2.91 -20.40
N VAL A 356 -8.03 2.08 -19.98
CA VAL A 356 -7.14 1.33 -20.88
C VAL A 356 -7.88 0.20 -21.59
N SER A 357 -8.76 -0.53 -20.89
CA SER A 357 -9.63 -1.54 -21.51
C SER A 357 -10.53 -0.93 -22.58
N LYS A 358 -11.11 0.26 -22.32
CA LYS A 358 -11.88 1.00 -23.32
C LYS A 358 -10.99 1.46 -24.48
N ALA A 359 -9.77 1.89 -24.18
CA ALA A 359 -8.83 2.32 -25.20
C ALA A 359 -8.39 1.16 -26.11
N LEU A 360 -8.31 -0.06 -25.56
CA LEU A 360 -7.95 -1.27 -26.29
C LEU A 360 -9.04 -1.67 -27.30
N VAL A 361 -10.32 -1.54 -26.93
CA VAL A 361 -11.47 -1.76 -27.82
C VAL A 361 -11.40 -0.85 -29.06
N ARG A 362 -10.95 0.38 -28.88
CA ARG A 362 -10.83 1.39 -29.94
C ARG A 362 -9.52 1.36 -30.71
N ALA A 363 -8.54 0.55 -30.29
CA ALA A 363 -7.21 0.57 -30.89
C ALA A 363 -7.22 0.03 -32.33
N GLU A 364 -7.01 0.92 -33.30
CA GLU A 364 -7.03 0.61 -34.74
C GLU A 364 -5.73 -0.04 -35.20
N THR A 365 -4.58 0.57 -34.87
CA THR A 365 -3.26 0.11 -35.30
C THR A 365 -2.74 -1.04 -34.45
N SER A 366 -1.94 -1.93 -35.05
CA SER A 366 -1.28 -3.04 -34.33
C SER A 366 -0.35 -2.55 -33.22
N GLU A 367 0.39 -1.46 -33.47
CA GLU A 367 1.33 -0.87 -32.52
C GLU A 367 0.62 -0.26 -31.31
N HIS A 368 -0.46 0.52 -31.51
CA HIS A 368 -1.25 1.05 -30.40
C HIS A 368 -1.88 -0.06 -29.58
N ARG A 369 -2.40 -1.08 -30.26
CA ARG A 369 -2.99 -2.24 -29.60
C ARG A 369 -1.98 -2.96 -28.73
N LEU A 370 -0.77 -3.25 -29.26
CA LEU A 370 0.29 -3.88 -28.48
C LEU A 370 0.61 -3.08 -27.22
N PHE A 371 0.87 -1.79 -27.35
CA PHE A 371 1.18 -0.95 -26.19
C PHE A 371 0.06 -0.99 -25.14
N THR A 372 -1.19 -0.86 -25.58
CA THR A 372 -2.36 -0.86 -24.70
C THR A 372 -2.58 -2.22 -24.02
N GLU A 373 -2.31 -3.34 -24.71
CA GLU A 373 -2.32 -4.69 -24.13
C GLU A 373 -1.27 -4.84 -23.03
N LEU A 374 -0.06 -4.30 -23.24
CA LEU A 374 1.03 -4.34 -22.24
C LEU A 374 0.69 -3.49 -21.01
N VAL A 375 0.12 -2.30 -21.20
CA VAL A 375 -0.32 -1.43 -20.10
C VAL A 375 -1.44 -2.08 -19.29
N LEU A 376 -2.44 -2.67 -19.95
CA LEU A 376 -3.52 -3.39 -19.27
C LEU A 376 -2.98 -4.58 -18.47
N SER A 377 -2.07 -5.34 -19.07
CA SER A 377 -1.42 -6.48 -18.40
C SER A 377 -0.62 -6.02 -17.17
N ALA A 378 0.12 -4.91 -17.27
CA ALA A 378 0.85 -4.31 -16.15
C ALA A 378 -0.09 -3.91 -15.00
N LEU A 379 -1.21 -3.24 -15.31
CA LEU A 379 -2.21 -2.85 -14.32
C LEU A 379 -2.86 -4.07 -13.64
N VAL A 380 -3.17 -5.12 -14.40
CA VAL A 380 -3.68 -6.39 -13.84
C VAL A 380 -2.66 -7.03 -12.92
N ILE A 381 -1.39 -7.10 -13.33
CA ILE A 381 -0.30 -7.65 -12.49
C ILE A 381 -0.21 -6.85 -11.18
N ALA A 382 -0.25 -5.52 -11.27
CA ALA A 382 -0.15 -4.65 -10.11
C ALA A 382 -1.32 -4.81 -9.13
N VAL A 383 -2.56 -4.91 -9.62
CA VAL A 383 -3.73 -5.12 -8.76
C VAL A 383 -3.68 -6.49 -8.10
N ILE A 384 -3.44 -7.57 -8.85
CA ILE A 384 -3.49 -8.93 -8.31
C ILE A 384 -2.32 -9.22 -7.37
N HIS A 385 -1.09 -8.85 -7.73
CA HIS A 385 0.05 -9.01 -6.81
C HIS A 385 -0.07 -8.04 -5.63
N GLY A 386 -0.56 -6.83 -5.87
CA GLY A 386 -0.84 -5.82 -4.84
C GLY A 386 -1.84 -6.26 -3.77
N MET A 387 -2.70 -7.24 -4.05
CA MET A 387 -3.58 -7.82 -3.03
C MET A 387 -2.84 -8.64 -1.96
N VAL A 388 -1.63 -9.11 -2.25
CA VAL A 388 -0.86 -10.02 -1.37
C VAL A 388 0.58 -9.60 -1.13
N ASP A 389 0.98 -8.43 -1.62
CA ASP A 389 2.24 -7.77 -1.31
C ASP A 389 2.13 -6.26 -1.52
N ASP A 390 2.74 -5.48 -0.64
CA ASP A 390 2.88 -4.03 -0.82
C ASP A 390 4.28 -3.69 -1.35
N TYR A 391 4.46 -3.71 -2.67
CA TYR A 391 5.74 -3.45 -3.33
C TYR A 391 5.79 -2.12 -4.09
N LEU A 392 4.64 -1.47 -4.28
CA LEU A 392 4.49 -0.19 -4.99
C LEU A 392 4.22 0.98 -4.04
N TYR A 393 4.05 0.73 -2.74
CA TYR A 393 3.77 1.76 -1.76
C TYR A 393 4.65 1.64 -0.51
N ASN A 394 5.03 0.45 -0.08
CA ASN A 394 5.95 0.26 1.06
C ASN A 394 7.35 0.86 0.82
N GLY A 395 7.84 1.69 1.75
CA GLY A 395 9.19 2.26 1.72
C GLY A 395 9.55 2.90 0.37
N ARG A 396 10.69 2.48 -0.19
CA ARG A 396 11.17 2.98 -1.51
C ARG A 396 10.25 2.66 -2.67
N GLY A 397 9.36 1.66 -2.54
CA GLY A 397 8.38 1.32 -3.56
C GLY A 397 7.42 2.46 -3.89
N ALA A 398 7.16 3.36 -2.93
CA ALA A 398 6.24 4.50 -3.05
C ALA A 398 6.49 5.38 -4.28
N ILE A 399 7.73 5.48 -4.77
CA ILE A 399 8.08 6.23 -5.98
C ILE A 399 7.36 5.68 -7.24
N LEU A 400 7.04 4.39 -7.25
CA LEU A 400 6.40 3.70 -8.38
C LEU A 400 4.87 3.68 -8.28
N SER A 401 4.28 4.14 -7.18
CA SER A 401 2.83 4.10 -6.91
C SER A 401 1.96 4.71 -8.00
N MET A 402 2.48 5.71 -8.73
CA MET A 402 1.77 6.40 -9.81
C MET A 402 2.31 6.10 -11.21
N LEU A 403 3.32 5.22 -11.33
CA LEU A 403 4.00 4.89 -12.59
C LEU A 403 3.01 4.41 -13.66
N LEU A 404 2.22 3.39 -13.34
CA LEU A 404 1.28 2.77 -14.28
C LEU A 404 0.10 3.67 -14.60
N ILE A 405 -0.35 4.46 -13.64
CA ILE A 405 -1.43 5.42 -13.82
C ILE A 405 -0.97 6.49 -14.84
N GLY A 406 0.29 6.95 -14.76
CA GLY A 406 0.88 7.87 -15.74
C GLY A 406 0.95 7.27 -17.14
N ILE A 407 1.47 6.04 -17.26
CA ILE A 407 1.59 5.32 -18.54
C ILE A 407 0.19 5.04 -19.15
N SER A 408 -0.82 4.76 -18.33
CA SER A 408 -2.20 4.52 -18.77
C SER A 408 -2.79 5.70 -19.54
N MET A 409 -2.38 6.92 -19.20
CA MET A 409 -2.82 8.13 -19.90
C MET A 409 -2.30 8.17 -21.34
N ILE A 410 -1.10 7.64 -21.60
CA ILE A 410 -0.54 7.55 -22.96
C ILE A 410 -1.40 6.60 -23.80
N ALA A 411 -1.70 5.41 -23.24
CA ALA A 411 -2.49 4.39 -23.93
C ALA A 411 -3.91 4.88 -24.28
N ALA A 412 -4.51 5.68 -23.39
CA ALA A 412 -5.88 6.18 -23.56
C ALA A 412 -6.04 7.37 -24.51
N ARG A 413 -5.00 8.21 -24.65
CA ARG A 413 -5.07 9.41 -25.50
C ARG A 413 -5.10 9.11 -26.99
N ARG A 414 -4.51 8.00 -27.41
CA ARG A 414 -4.31 7.65 -28.81
C ARG A 414 -5.61 7.38 -29.60
N ASN A 415 -6.77 7.34 -28.92
CA ASN A 415 -8.10 7.32 -29.54
C ASN A 415 -8.73 8.70 -29.76
N ILE A 416 -8.17 9.77 -29.19
CA ILE A 416 -8.71 11.13 -29.34
C ILE A 416 -8.09 11.82 -30.57
N SER A 417 -6.81 11.55 -30.87
CA SER A 417 -6.10 12.18 -31.99
C SER A 417 -6.58 11.73 -33.37
N LEU A 418 -7.05 10.49 -33.53
CA LEU A 418 -7.52 9.96 -34.82
C LEU A 418 -8.86 10.56 -35.28
N HIS A 419 -9.70 11.06 -34.37
CA HIS A 419 -10.96 11.74 -34.72
C HIS A 419 -10.83 13.26 -34.85
N THR A 420 -9.64 13.84 -34.66
CA THR A 420 -9.41 15.30 -34.72
C THR A 420 -8.69 15.76 -35.97
N VAL A 421 -8.81 15.04 -37.09
CA VAL A 421 -8.41 15.58 -38.41
C VAL A 421 -9.34 16.72 -38.87
N GLU A 422 -10.47 16.96 -38.21
CA GLU A 422 -11.28 18.17 -38.43
C GLU A 422 -11.05 19.26 -37.36
N GLY A 423 -9.96 20.01 -37.53
CA GLY A 423 -9.95 21.47 -37.35
C GLY A 423 -10.27 22.10 -35.98
N HIS A 424 -10.34 21.35 -34.88
CA HIS A 424 -10.57 21.94 -33.55
C HIS A 424 -9.41 21.65 -32.58
N SER A 425 -8.63 22.70 -32.32
CA SER A 425 -7.63 22.79 -31.26
C SER A 425 -8.16 22.27 -29.92
N LEU A 426 -7.72 21.08 -29.53
CA LEU A 426 -7.92 20.51 -28.20
C LEU A 426 -6.96 21.16 -27.19
N THR A 427 -7.16 22.44 -26.88
CA THR A 427 -6.52 23.09 -25.72
C THR A 427 -7.50 23.84 -24.82
N LYS A 428 -8.80 23.58 -24.94
CA LYS A 428 -9.79 24.03 -23.96
C LYS A 428 -10.65 22.85 -23.54
N MET A 429 -10.30 22.21 -22.42
CA MET A 429 -11.35 21.62 -21.59
C MET A 429 -12.34 22.76 -21.32
N LYS A 430 -13.57 22.66 -21.85
CA LYS A 430 -14.62 23.59 -21.44
C LYS A 430 -14.67 23.50 -19.91
N PRO A 431 -14.50 24.61 -19.15
CA PRO A 431 -14.69 24.55 -17.71
C PRO A 431 -16.05 23.92 -17.44
N LEU A 432 -16.13 23.05 -16.42
CA LEU A 432 -17.42 22.54 -15.96
C LEU A 432 -18.37 23.74 -15.85
N SER A 433 -19.56 23.64 -16.44
CA SER A 433 -20.49 24.78 -16.43
C SER A 433 -20.77 25.18 -14.99
N ARG A 434 -21.08 26.46 -14.73
CA ARG A 434 -21.43 26.94 -13.39
C ARG A 434 -22.50 26.06 -12.71
N GLN A 435 -23.40 25.48 -13.52
CA GLN A 435 -24.43 24.52 -13.10
C GLN A 435 -23.85 23.22 -12.50
N TRP A 436 -22.73 22.70 -13.01
CA TRP A 436 -22.06 21.53 -12.43
C TRP A 436 -21.39 21.83 -11.10
N TYR A 437 -20.76 23.01 -10.95
CA TYR A 437 -20.25 23.45 -9.65
C TYR A 437 -21.38 23.58 -8.63
N THR A 438 -22.52 24.17 -9.04
CA THR A 438 -23.72 24.23 -8.20
C THR A 438 -24.28 22.85 -7.89
N PHE A 439 -24.30 21.92 -8.85
CA PHE A 439 -24.75 20.54 -8.62
C PHE A 439 -23.82 19.78 -7.66
N ILE A 440 -22.50 19.88 -7.82
CA ILE A 440 -21.52 19.26 -6.90
C ILE A 440 -21.66 19.86 -5.51
N LEU A 441 -21.82 21.18 -5.40
CA LEU A 441 -22.01 21.86 -4.13
C LEU A 441 -23.33 21.46 -3.46
N LEU A 442 -24.43 21.38 -4.22
CA LEU A 442 -25.73 20.92 -3.71
C LEU A 442 -25.71 19.44 -3.35
N ALA A 443 -25.02 18.60 -4.12
CA ALA A 443 -24.83 17.19 -3.80
C ALA A 443 -23.97 17.03 -2.53
N ALA A 444 -22.89 17.80 -2.39
CA ALA A 444 -22.08 17.84 -1.18
C ALA A 444 -22.90 18.33 0.02
N CYS A 445 -23.69 19.40 -0.13
CA CYS A 445 -24.59 19.89 0.91
C CYS A 445 -25.69 18.88 1.26
N PHE A 446 -26.26 18.17 0.27
CA PHE A 446 -27.27 17.14 0.49
C PHE A 446 -26.69 15.92 1.19
N VAL A 447 -25.48 15.49 0.81
CA VAL A 447 -24.73 14.45 1.49
C VAL A 447 -24.40 14.89 2.93
N LEU A 448 -23.89 16.10 3.13
CA LEU A 448 -23.59 16.66 4.45
C LEU A 448 -24.85 16.87 5.31
N ALA A 449 -25.99 17.18 4.70
CA ALA A 449 -27.29 17.29 5.39
C ALA A 449 -27.90 15.92 5.73
N GLY A 450 -27.55 14.87 4.98
CA GLY A 450 -27.92 13.49 5.27
C GLY A 450 -27.03 12.81 6.31
N PHE A 451 -25.86 13.38 6.62
CA PHE A 451 -25.00 12.90 7.68
C PHE A 451 -25.35 13.56 9.02
N ASN A 452 -25.40 12.76 10.08
CA ASN A 452 -25.41 13.27 11.43
C ASN A 452 -24.07 14.01 11.68
N LEU A 453 -24.11 15.34 11.73
CA LEU A 453 -22.92 16.18 11.94
C LEU A 453 -22.21 15.84 13.25
N ASP A 454 -22.93 15.42 14.28
CA ASP A 454 -22.34 14.99 15.54
C ASP A 454 -21.63 13.65 15.40
N ALA A 455 -22.14 12.72 14.57
CA ALA A 455 -21.42 11.49 14.24
C ALA A 455 -20.13 11.75 13.46
N LEU A 456 -20.13 12.72 12.53
CA LEU A 456 -18.91 13.12 11.81
C LEU A 456 -17.89 13.80 12.72
N ARG A 457 -18.35 14.65 13.64
CA ARG A 457 -17.49 15.29 14.65
C ARG A 457 -16.95 14.26 15.65
N ALA A 458 -17.78 13.31 16.11
CA ALA A 458 -17.35 12.22 16.96
C ALA A 458 -16.25 11.40 16.29
N MET A 459 -16.44 11.05 15.00
CA MET A 459 -15.43 10.36 14.21
C MET A 459 -14.14 11.17 14.08
N TRP A 460 -14.22 12.48 13.89
CA TRP A 460 -13.06 13.37 13.88
C TRP A 460 -12.30 13.34 15.20
N TYR A 461 -12.99 13.52 16.32
CA TYR A 461 -12.40 13.51 17.65
C TYR A 461 -11.81 12.14 18.01
N ALA A 462 -12.48 11.04 17.65
CA ALA A 462 -11.98 9.68 17.85
C ALA A 462 -10.71 9.41 17.02
N ASN A 463 -10.72 9.80 15.74
CA ASN A 463 -9.55 9.70 14.85
C ASN A 463 -8.38 10.53 15.40
N LEU A 464 -8.62 11.79 15.77
CA LEU A 464 -7.59 12.67 16.32
C LEU A 464 -7.00 12.11 17.62
N GLY A 465 -7.84 11.63 18.53
CA GLY A 465 -7.41 10.99 19.77
C GLY A 465 -6.62 9.71 19.53
N ALA A 466 -7.00 8.90 18.53
CA ALA A 466 -6.24 7.72 18.13
C ALA A 466 -4.85 8.08 17.56
N VAL A 467 -4.75 9.12 16.73
CA VAL A 467 -3.46 9.62 16.21
C VAL A 467 -2.59 10.15 17.34
N GLN A 468 -3.15 10.98 18.23
CA GLN A 468 -2.44 11.51 19.39
C GLN A 468 -1.91 10.40 20.28
N LEU A 469 -2.74 9.40 20.59
CA LEU A 469 -2.32 8.26 21.39
C LEU A 469 -1.20 7.47 20.69
N SER A 470 -1.32 7.21 19.39
CA SER A 470 -0.32 6.45 18.67
C SER A 470 1.02 7.15 18.53
N LYS A 471 1.03 8.46 18.35
CA LYS A 471 2.27 9.24 18.42
C LYS A 471 2.96 9.10 19.77
N THR A 472 2.19 9.14 20.85
CA THR A 472 2.73 9.04 22.21
C THR A 472 3.20 7.62 22.53
N GLU A 473 2.39 6.61 22.24
CA GLU A 473 2.69 5.20 22.57
C GLU A 473 3.85 4.65 21.73
N LEU A 474 3.95 5.06 20.46
CA LEU A 474 4.93 4.56 19.49
C LEU A 474 6.14 5.49 19.30
N ALA A 475 6.23 6.63 19.98
CA ALA A 475 7.39 7.52 19.89
C ALA A 475 8.67 6.71 20.09
N GLY A 476 9.61 6.63 19.13
CA GLY A 476 10.84 5.82 19.28
C GLY A 476 10.67 4.29 19.22
N PHE A 477 9.53 3.78 18.74
CA PHE A 477 9.37 2.37 18.37
C PHE A 477 10.34 2.00 17.22
N PRO A 478 10.92 0.78 17.17
CA PRO A 478 10.72 -0.33 18.12
C PRO A 478 11.51 -0.17 19.42
N PHE A 479 11.04 -0.80 20.50
CA PHE A 479 11.69 -0.76 21.81
C PHE A 479 12.50 -2.03 22.07
N THR A 480 13.57 -1.91 22.85
CA THR A 480 14.32 -3.06 23.37
C THR A 480 13.69 -3.64 24.63
N GLU A 481 12.91 -2.84 25.36
CA GLU A 481 12.24 -3.21 26.61
C GLU A 481 10.82 -2.63 26.66
N TRP A 482 9.97 -3.21 27.51
CA TRP A 482 8.62 -2.69 27.77
C TRP A 482 8.69 -1.29 28.39
N ARG A 483 7.93 -0.34 27.84
CA ARG A 483 7.86 1.01 28.38
C ARG A 483 7.17 1.04 29.74
N GLN A 484 7.73 1.85 30.63
CA GLN A 484 7.10 2.12 31.91
C GLN A 484 5.90 3.04 31.73
N PRO A 485 4.79 2.82 32.43
CA PRO A 485 3.67 3.76 32.42
C PRO A 485 4.06 5.21 32.68
N SER A 486 5.02 5.44 33.59
CA SER A 486 5.55 6.76 33.94
C SER A 486 6.41 7.41 32.84
N SER A 487 6.86 6.64 31.85
CA SER A 487 7.66 7.12 30.71
C SER A 487 6.82 7.56 29.51
N ILE A 488 5.49 7.38 29.55
CA ILE A 488 4.59 7.73 28.47
C ILE A 488 4.20 9.21 28.64
N PRO A 489 4.62 10.12 27.73
CA PRO A 489 4.29 11.55 27.84
C PRO A 489 2.78 11.80 27.84
N GLN A 490 2.37 13.00 28.29
CA GLN A 490 0.97 13.42 28.52
C GLN A 490 -0.07 12.78 27.58
N LEU A 491 -0.76 11.75 28.10
CA LEU A 491 -1.92 11.10 27.48
C LEU A 491 -3.15 12.03 27.40
N ASP A 492 -3.07 13.19 28.04
CA ASP A 492 -4.20 14.07 28.31
C ASP A 492 -4.81 14.66 27.02
N GLN A 493 -3.98 14.92 26.00
CA GLN A 493 -4.53 15.40 24.71
C GLN A 493 -5.40 14.34 24.04
N ALA A 494 -4.93 13.08 24.03
CA ALA A 494 -5.70 11.97 23.49
C ALA A 494 -6.96 11.73 24.31
N ASP A 495 -6.86 11.73 25.65
CA ASP A 495 -8.00 11.56 26.55
C ASP A 495 -9.10 12.61 26.31
N VAL A 496 -8.73 13.90 26.19
CA VAL A 496 -9.67 14.99 25.89
C VAL A 496 -10.37 14.78 24.55
N SER A 497 -9.61 14.47 23.49
CA SER A 497 -10.20 14.22 22.16
C SER A 497 -11.14 13.02 22.20
N LEU A 498 -10.77 11.92 22.85
CA LEU A 498 -11.59 10.70 22.90
C LEU A 498 -12.86 10.90 23.75
N ARG A 499 -12.79 11.67 24.84
CA ARG A 499 -13.99 12.04 25.61
C ARG A 499 -14.93 12.93 24.82
N ALA A 500 -14.41 13.91 24.07
CA ALA A 500 -15.23 14.71 23.16
C ALA A 500 -15.91 13.85 22.08
N ALA A 501 -15.28 12.76 21.65
CA ALA A 501 -15.94 11.79 20.77
C ALA A 501 -17.11 11.07 21.46
N LEU A 502 -16.95 10.64 22.71
CA LEU A 502 -18.01 9.98 23.48
C LEU A 502 -19.16 10.90 23.91
N GLU A 503 -18.91 12.19 24.07
CA GLU A 503 -19.98 13.19 24.31
C GLU A 503 -20.94 13.29 23.11
N LEU A 504 -20.42 13.08 21.90
CA LEU A 504 -21.19 13.18 20.65
C LEU A 504 -21.72 11.82 20.18
N ASP A 505 -20.98 10.75 20.44
CA ASP A 505 -21.32 9.36 20.13
C ASP A 505 -20.92 8.45 21.30
N PRO A 506 -21.83 8.21 22.27
CA PRO A 506 -21.55 7.39 23.45
C PRO A 506 -21.19 5.94 23.15
N ASP A 507 -21.41 5.47 21.92
CA ASP A 507 -21.19 4.10 21.49
C ASP A 507 -19.91 3.94 20.64
N ASN A 508 -19.09 5.00 20.55
CA ASN A 508 -17.93 5.04 19.66
C ASN A 508 -16.86 4.01 20.06
N ARG A 509 -16.75 2.93 19.27
CA ARG A 509 -15.80 1.82 19.50
C ARG A 509 -14.36 2.31 19.69
N THR A 510 -13.89 3.19 18.80
CA THR A 510 -12.49 3.65 18.80
C THR A 510 -12.19 4.44 20.06
N ALA A 511 -13.08 5.36 20.44
CA ALA A 511 -12.94 6.14 21.66
C ALA A 511 -12.92 5.26 22.91
N HIS A 512 -13.86 4.32 23.01
CA HIS A 512 -13.89 3.34 24.10
C HIS A 512 -12.63 2.48 24.16
N HIS A 513 -12.17 1.93 23.04
CA HIS A 513 -10.96 1.11 23.03
C HIS A 513 -9.74 1.90 23.50
N ARG A 514 -9.54 3.11 22.95
CA ARG A 514 -8.39 3.96 23.26
C ARG A 514 -8.41 4.49 24.70
N LEU A 515 -9.57 4.89 25.23
CA LEU A 515 -9.72 5.27 26.64
C LEU A 515 -9.50 4.07 27.58
N GLY A 516 -9.89 2.87 27.16
CA GLY A 516 -9.56 1.63 27.85
C GLY A 516 -8.05 1.41 27.98
N LEU A 517 -7.31 1.55 26.87
CA LEU A 517 -5.84 1.45 26.88
C LEU A 517 -5.19 2.55 27.73
N ILE A 518 -5.68 3.80 27.65
CA ILE A 518 -5.24 4.90 28.52
C ILE A 518 -5.45 4.55 30.00
N SER A 519 -6.60 3.97 30.34
CA SER A 519 -6.93 3.56 31.71
C SER A 519 -6.00 2.43 32.19
N MET A 520 -5.69 1.45 31.33
CA MET A 520 -4.70 0.41 31.64
C MET A 520 -3.32 1.00 31.92
N MET A 521 -2.87 1.97 31.11
CA MET A 521 -1.59 2.65 31.34
C MET A 521 -1.61 3.46 32.64
N ARG A 522 -2.75 4.02 33.03
CA ARG A 522 -2.93 4.68 34.34
C ARG A 522 -3.12 3.70 35.51
N LEU A 523 -3.11 2.39 35.26
CA LEU A 523 -3.39 1.31 36.22
C LEU A 523 -4.81 1.38 36.82
N ASP A 524 -5.72 2.10 36.18
CA ASP A 524 -7.15 2.12 36.50
C ASP A 524 -7.85 0.99 35.72
N PHE A 525 -7.66 -0.23 36.21
CA PHE A 525 -8.22 -1.43 35.56
C PHE A 525 -9.75 -1.49 35.62
N SER A 526 -10.39 -0.79 36.56
CA SER A 526 -11.85 -0.72 36.64
C SER A 526 -12.42 0.06 35.45
N SER A 527 -11.96 1.30 35.25
CA SER A 527 -12.38 2.10 34.10
C SER A 527 -11.97 1.45 32.77
N ALA A 528 -10.82 0.74 32.75
CA ALA A 528 -10.40 -0.02 31.59
C ALA A 528 -11.43 -1.11 31.22
N VAL A 529 -11.91 -1.91 32.17
CA VAL A 529 -12.94 -2.93 31.91
C VAL A 529 -14.22 -2.30 31.38
N ASP A 530 -14.69 -1.19 31.94
CA ASP A 530 -15.92 -0.53 31.50
C ASP A 530 -15.80 -0.07 30.03
N HIS A 531 -14.74 0.67 29.71
CA HIS A 531 -14.52 1.15 28.35
C HIS A 531 -14.25 0.01 27.35
N LEU A 532 -13.44 -0.98 27.71
CA LEU A 532 -13.11 -2.10 26.83
C LEU A 532 -14.30 -3.04 26.61
N THR A 533 -15.21 -3.18 27.60
CA THR A 533 -16.45 -3.93 27.43
C THR A 533 -17.36 -3.26 26.39
N ALA A 534 -17.52 -1.94 26.45
CA ALA A 534 -18.27 -1.19 25.44
C ALA A 534 -17.63 -1.33 24.03
N ALA A 535 -16.30 -1.27 23.94
CA ALA A 535 -15.59 -1.50 22.68
C ALA A 535 -15.79 -2.94 22.16
N TYR A 536 -15.73 -3.93 23.05
CA TYR A 536 -15.91 -5.35 22.73
C TYR A 536 -17.31 -5.65 22.17
N GLN A 537 -18.35 -5.03 22.71
CA GLN A 537 -19.71 -5.16 22.19
C GLN A 537 -19.85 -4.72 20.73
N LYS A 538 -19.05 -3.74 20.28
CA LYS A 538 -19.04 -3.26 18.89
C LYS A 538 -18.08 -4.04 17.98
N ALA A 539 -17.04 -4.65 18.54
CA ALA A 539 -16.04 -5.41 17.78
C ALA A 539 -15.57 -6.67 18.54
N PRO A 540 -16.42 -7.71 18.61
CA PRO A 540 -16.15 -8.91 19.43
C PRO A 540 -15.02 -9.79 18.91
N HIS A 541 -14.50 -9.51 17.71
CA HIS A 541 -13.38 -10.22 17.09
C HIS A 541 -12.11 -9.36 17.00
N HIS A 542 -12.09 -8.18 17.61
CA HIS A 542 -10.90 -7.34 17.62
C HIS A 542 -9.90 -7.88 18.65
N ARG A 543 -8.79 -8.46 18.17
CA ARG A 543 -7.77 -9.09 19.02
C ARG A 543 -7.24 -8.15 20.12
N GLY A 544 -6.86 -6.92 19.76
CA GLY A 544 -6.38 -5.92 20.73
C GLY A 544 -7.37 -5.68 21.89
N ILE A 545 -8.65 -5.44 21.59
CA ILE A 545 -9.72 -5.28 22.59
C ILE A 545 -9.88 -6.53 23.46
N ILE A 546 -9.99 -7.72 22.85
CA ILE A 546 -10.13 -9.00 23.58
C ILE A 546 -8.98 -9.17 24.57
N LYS A 547 -7.75 -8.97 24.09
CA LYS A 547 -6.54 -9.12 24.88
C LYS A 547 -6.51 -8.10 26.02
N ALA A 548 -6.68 -6.81 25.72
CA ALA A 548 -6.71 -5.73 26.71
C ALA A 548 -7.78 -5.95 27.79
N LEU A 549 -8.98 -6.40 27.40
CA LEU A 549 -10.09 -6.67 28.32
C LEU A 549 -9.77 -7.87 29.23
N GLY A 550 -9.25 -8.95 28.65
CA GLY A 550 -8.82 -10.13 29.40
C GLY A 550 -7.72 -9.83 30.43
N PHE A 551 -6.70 -9.05 30.03
CA PHE A 551 -5.66 -8.60 30.96
C PHE A 551 -6.22 -7.68 32.05
N SER A 552 -7.13 -6.76 31.71
CA SER A 552 -7.77 -5.89 32.71
C SER A 552 -8.54 -6.69 33.78
N HIS A 553 -9.28 -7.72 33.38
CA HIS A 553 -9.92 -8.65 34.33
C HIS A 553 -8.90 -9.39 35.21
N ALA A 554 -7.80 -9.87 34.63
CA ALA A 554 -6.73 -10.51 35.39
C ALA A 554 -6.13 -9.56 36.44
N TRP A 555 -5.92 -8.29 36.10
CA TRP A 555 -5.42 -7.28 37.02
C TRP A 555 -6.41 -6.89 38.11
N LEU A 556 -7.72 -7.08 37.90
CA LEU A 556 -8.74 -6.97 38.94
C LEU A 556 -8.86 -8.24 39.81
N GLY A 557 -8.23 -9.35 39.41
CA GLY A 557 -8.31 -10.64 40.10
C GLY A 557 -9.48 -11.53 39.65
N ASP A 558 -10.19 -11.15 38.59
CA ASP A 558 -11.26 -11.94 37.99
C ASP A 558 -10.68 -12.94 36.98
N SER A 559 -10.06 -14.01 37.50
CA SER A 559 -9.38 -15.02 36.69
C SER A 559 -10.32 -15.79 35.76
N GLU A 560 -11.58 -15.96 36.13
CA GLU A 560 -12.58 -16.67 35.32
C GLU A 560 -12.91 -15.88 34.05
N ARG A 561 -13.26 -14.60 34.19
CA ARG A 561 -13.51 -13.74 33.01
C ARG A 561 -12.26 -13.54 32.19
N ALA A 562 -11.10 -13.34 32.83
CA ALA A 562 -9.84 -13.22 32.12
C ALA A 562 -9.57 -14.44 31.21
N MET A 563 -9.78 -15.65 31.73
CA MET A 563 -9.60 -16.89 30.96
C MET A 563 -10.58 -17.00 29.79
N SER A 564 -11.82 -16.55 29.96
CA SER A 564 -12.82 -16.58 28.88
C SER A 564 -12.38 -15.80 27.63
N PHE A 565 -11.60 -14.73 27.81
CA PHE A 565 -11.05 -13.90 26.72
C PHE A 565 -9.68 -14.37 26.23
N LEU A 566 -8.82 -14.85 27.14
CA LEU A 566 -7.41 -15.09 26.84
C LEU A 566 -7.07 -16.54 26.46
N LYS A 567 -7.98 -17.51 26.67
CA LYS A 567 -7.71 -18.93 26.36
C LYS A 567 -7.29 -19.20 24.91
N ASP A 568 -7.77 -18.39 23.97
CA ASP A 568 -7.50 -18.51 22.53
C ASP A 568 -6.39 -17.56 22.06
N ILE A 569 -5.67 -16.92 23.00
CA ILE A 569 -4.51 -16.05 22.74
C ILE A 569 -3.24 -16.86 23.07
N PRO A 570 -2.52 -17.41 22.06
CA PRO A 570 -1.43 -18.36 22.29
C PRO A 570 -0.33 -17.84 23.20
N GLU A 571 0.01 -16.55 23.06
CA GLU A 571 1.08 -15.90 23.80
C GLU A 571 0.70 -15.52 25.24
N ALA A 572 -0.59 -15.57 25.63
CA ALA A 572 -1.06 -15.01 26.90
C ALA A 572 -0.40 -15.67 28.11
N LYS A 573 -0.16 -16.99 28.06
CA LYS A 573 0.51 -17.73 29.13
C LYS A 573 1.93 -17.19 29.37
N ASP A 574 2.71 -17.05 28.31
CA ASP A 574 4.11 -16.62 28.40
C ASP A 574 4.23 -15.13 28.76
N GLU A 575 3.24 -14.33 28.35
CA GLU A 575 3.10 -12.94 28.79
C GLU A 575 2.84 -12.85 30.30
N PHE A 576 2.00 -13.71 30.88
CA PHE A 576 1.79 -13.71 32.34
C PHE A 576 3.06 -14.08 33.12
N ASP A 577 3.92 -14.95 32.60
CA ASP A 577 5.23 -15.24 33.20
C ASP A 577 6.15 -14.01 33.14
N SER A 578 6.17 -13.34 31.98
CA SER A 578 6.91 -12.09 31.77
C SER A 578 6.42 -10.99 32.72
N TYR A 579 5.10 -10.82 32.84
CA TYR A 579 4.49 -9.83 33.73
C TYR A 579 4.71 -10.15 35.22
N TYR A 580 4.75 -11.42 35.61
CA TYR A 580 5.10 -11.81 36.98
C TYR A 580 6.48 -11.24 37.36
N THR A 581 7.47 -11.44 36.50
CA THR A 581 8.84 -10.94 36.70
C THR A 581 8.89 -9.40 36.66
N TYR A 582 8.21 -8.79 35.69
CA TYR A 582 8.16 -7.33 35.55
C TYR A 582 7.55 -6.65 36.77
N TRP A 583 6.35 -7.04 37.22
CA TRP A 583 5.69 -6.40 38.36
C TRP A 583 6.43 -6.60 39.68
N LYS A 584 7.09 -7.75 39.83
CA LYS A 584 7.96 -8.01 40.99
C LYS A 584 9.15 -7.04 41.03
N ALA A 585 9.78 -6.79 39.88
CA ALA A 585 10.87 -5.82 39.79
C ALA A 585 10.42 -4.38 40.11
N GLN A 586 9.14 -4.05 39.91
CA GLN A 586 8.55 -2.76 40.24
C GLN A 586 8.04 -2.64 41.69
N GLY A 587 8.20 -3.67 42.51
CA GLY A 587 7.65 -3.71 43.88
C GLY A 587 6.12 -3.76 43.92
N ARG A 588 5.47 -4.22 42.84
CA ARG A 588 4.02 -4.40 42.73
C ARG A 588 3.64 -5.86 42.97
N ASP A 589 3.83 -6.32 44.20
CA ASP A 589 3.52 -7.71 44.59
C ASP A 589 2.04 -8.06 44.37
N ASP A 590 1.14 -7.08 44.47
CA ASP A 590 -0.28 -7.24 44.18
C ASP A 590 -0.55 -7.66 42.73
N LEU A 591 0.15 -7.06 41.76
CA LEU A 591 0.03 -7.40 40.33
C LEU A 591 0.88 -8.63 39.97
N SER A 592 2.06 -8.76 40.56
CA SER A 592 2.93 -9.91 40.35
C SER A 592 2.25 -11.22 40.78
N ASN A 593 1.59 -11.23 41.93
CA ASN A 593 0.84 -12.41 42.40
C ASN A 593 -0.34 -12.75 41.49
N LYS A 594 -1.06 -11.74 40.97
CA LYS A 594 -2.15 -11.96 40.00
C LYS A 594 -1.63 -12.58 38.69
N ALA A 595 -0.52 -12.06 38.17
CA ALA A 595 0.12 -12.60 36.97
C ALA A 595 0.54 -14.08 37.17
N TYR A 596 1.18 -14.38 38.32
CA TYR A 596 1.59 -15.74 38.65
C TYR A 596 0.41 -16.71 38.79
N SER A 597 -0.69 -16.27 39.40
CA SER A 597 -1.93 -17.05 39.49
C SER A 597 -2.50 -17.37 38.11
N MET A 598 -2.54 -16.40 37.20
CA MET A 598 -2.96 -16.62 35.82
C MET A 598 -2.03 -17.58 35.08
N TYR A 599 -0.71 -17.39 35.18
CA TYR A 599 0.28 -18.29 34.57
C TYR A 599 0.06 -19.76 34.99
N LYS A 600 -0.15 -20.01 36.29
CA LYS A 600 -0.49 -21.35 36.80
C LYS A 600 -1.80 -21.88 36.25
N LEU A 601 -2.83 -21.04 36.16
CA LEU A 601 -4.14 -21.44 35.65
C LEU A 601 -4.04 -21.91 34.19
N PHE A 602 -3.31 -21.18 33.35
CA PHE A 602 -2.97 -21.63 31.99
C PHE A 602 -2.19 -22.95 31.99
N GLY A 603 -1.23 -23.10 32.90
CA GLY A 603 -0.48 -24.35 33.09
C GLY A 603 -1.36 -25.55 33.42
N SER A 604 -2.38 -25.38 34.27
CA SER A 604 -3.31 -26.47 34.63
C SER A 604 -4.22 -26.91 33.47
N LEU A 605 -4.56 -25.99 32.55
CA LEU A 605 -5.39 -26.30 31.38
C LEU A 605 -4.60 -27.06 30.30
N SER A 606 -3.30 -26.80 30.17
CA SER A 606 -2.43 -27.53 29.23
C SER A 606 -2.16 -29.01 29.62
N ILE A 607 -2.68 -29.48 30.75
CA ILE A 607 -2.53 -30.85 31.27
C ILE A 607 -3.81 -31.69 31.06
N GLN A 608 -4.92 -31.10 30.60
CA GLN A 608 -6.11 -31.88 30.25
C GLN A 608 -6.07 -32.28 28.76
N PRO A 609 -6.04 -33.60 28.46
CA PRO A 609 -5.91 -34.12 27.09
C PRO A 609 -7.16 -33.91 26.22
#